data_AF-A0A7H8S6Z7-F1
#
_entry.id   AF-A0A7H8S6Z7-F1
#
_cell.length_a   1.000
_cell.length_b   1.000
_cell.length_c   1.000
_cell.angle_alpha   90.00
_cell.angle_beta   90.00
_cell.angle_gamma   90.00
#
_symmetry.space_group_name_H-M   'P 1'
#
loop_
_entity.id
_entity.type
_entity.pdbx_description
1 polymer ?
#
loop_
_entity_poly.entity_id
_entity_poly.type
_entity_poly.pdbx_seq_one_letter_code
_entity_poly.pdbx_strand_id
1 'polypeptide(L)'
;MEKGNITFEEIFNQNERRIYYYIHRLNIQDPHQEFYQEGLVAMWNAYEKYRPEKGPMATYFNYIIRNRMIDLMRKETYGKWFHTSYFTPDKVEESVGSTINDFLK
;
A
#
# COMPACT_ATOMS: atom_id res chain seq x y z
N MET A 1 18.41 -10.59 14.60
CA MET A 1 19.22 -9.97 13.52
C MET A 1 19.64 -8.60 14.01
N GLU A 2 20.92 -8.42 14.32
CA GLU A 2 21.50 -7.11 14.65
C GLU A 2 21.59 -6.25 13.39
N LYS A 3 21.22 -4.96 13.49
CA LYS A 3 21.13 -3.98 12.38
C LYS A 3 22.51 -3.62 11.76
N GLY A 4 23.56 -4.39 12.03
CA GLY A 4 24.95 -4.03 11.77
C GLY A 4 25.57 -4.53 10.47
N ASN A 5 24.94 -5.47 9.74
CA ASN A 5 25.60 -6.14 8.59
C ASN A 5 24.73 -6.36 7.35
N ILE A 6 23.44 -5.98 7.35
CA ILE A 6 22.56 -6.19 6.18
C ILE A 6 22.19 -4.83 5.62
N THR A 7 22.46 -4.61 4.34
CA THR A 7 22.11 -3.32 3.70
C THR A 7 20.64 -3.29 3.33
N PHE A 8 20.11 -2.08 3.06
CA PHE A 8 18.75 -1.98 2.54
C PHE A 8 18.60 -2.68 1.20
N GLU A 9 19.60 -2.61 0.32
CA GLU A 9 19.57 -3.26 -0.99
C GLU A 9 19.39 -4.78 -0.87
N GLU A 10 20.08 -5.42 0.08
CA GLU A 10 19.92 -6.85 0.34
C GLU A 10 18.51 -7.17 0.86
N ILE A 11 18.00 -6.36 1.78
CA ILE A 11 16.63 -6.48 2.29
C ILE A 11 15.61 -6.25 1.17
N PHE A 12 15.82 -5.25 0.33
CA PHE A 12 14.97 -4.92 -0.80
C PHE A 12 14.92 -6.08 -1.79
N ASN A 13 16.08 -6.60 -2.22
CA ASN A 13 16.17 -7.73 -3.15
C ASN A 13 15.42 -8.97 -2.65
N GLN A 14 15.42 -9.21 -1.33
CA GLN A 14 14.69 -10.34 -0.73
C GLN A 14 13.18 -10.10 -0.60
N ASN A 15 12.71 -8.85 -0.65
CA ASN A 15 11.34 -8.48 -0.27
C ASN A 15 10.58 -7.69 -1.35
N GLU A 16 11.21 -7.26 -2.45
CA GLU A 16 10.60 -6.47 -3.53
C GLU A 16 9.29 -7.07 -4.03
N ARG A 17 9.26 -8.41 -4.21
CA ARG A 17 8.07 -9.13 -4.67
C ARG A 17 6.84 -8.94 -3.79
N ARG A 18 6.98 -8.51 -2.52
CA ARG A 18 5.85 -8.21 -1.64
C ARG A 18 5.06 -7.00 -2.12
N ILE A 19 5.73 -5.99 -2.69
CA ILE A 19 5.08 -4.79 -3.22
C ILE A 19 4.18 -5.19 -4.39
N TYR A 20 4.76 -5.89 -5.37
CA TYR A 20 4.00 -6.43 -6.49
C TYR A 20 2.89 -7.37 -6.03
N TYR A 21 3.16 -8.27 -5.07
CA TYR A 21 2.15 -9.16 -4.52
C TYR A 21 0.92 -8.39 -4.02
N TYR A 22 1.08 -7.31 -3.26
CA TYR A 22 -0.06 -6.53 -2.77
C TYR A 22 -0.72 -5.69 -3.86
N ILE A 23 0.02 -5.13 -4.81
CA ILE A 23 -0.56 -4.44 -5.98
C ILE A 23 -1.51 -5.39 -6.72
N HIS A 24 -1.04 -6.60 -7.04
CA HIS A 24 -1.85 -7.61 -7.72
C HIS A 24 -2.99 -8.13 -6.83
N ARG A 25 -2.72 -8.43 -5.56
CA ARG A 25 -3.71 -9.00 -4.63
C ARG A 25 -4.86 -8.05 -4.34
N LEU A 26 -4.59 -6.74 -4.32
CA LEU A 26 -5.60 -5.69 -4.13
C LEU A 26 -6.20 -5.21 -5.46
N ASN A 27 -5.83 -5.84 -6.59
CA ASN A 27 -6.31 -5.50 -7.93
C ASN A 27 -6.08 -4.02 -8.31
N ILE A 28 -4.95 -3.47 -7.88
CA ILE A 28 -4.58 -2.07 -8.14
C ILE A 28 -4.03 -1.95 -9.56
N GLN A 29 -4.59 -1.02 -10.33
CA GLN A 29 -4.03 -0.61 -11.61
C GLN A 29 -3.03 0.51 -11.37
N ASP A 30 -1.75 0.25 -11.65
CA ASP A 30 -0.65 1.16 -11.31
C ASP A 30 0.18 1.56 -12.56
N PRO A 31 -0.43 2.19 -13.58
CA PRO A 31 0.25 2.49 -14.85
C PRO A 31 1.43 3.45 -14.69
N HIS A 32 1.42 4.27 -13.64
CA HIS A 32 2.47 5.26 -13.34
C HIS A 32 3.37 4.84 -12.18
N GLN A 33 3.22 3.62 -11.67
CA GLN A 33 4.02 3.06 -10.57
C GLN A 33 3.94 3.87 -9.25
N GLU A 34 2.86 4.61 -9.02
CA GLU A 34 2.65 5.39 -7.81
C GLU A 34 2.53 4.48 -6.59
N PHE A 35 1.75 3.40 -6.69
CA PHE A 35 1.64 2.43 -5.61
C PHE A 35 2.95 1.67 -5.38
N TYR A 36 3.65 1.30 -6.46
CA TYR A 36 4.95 0.67 -6.35
C TYR A 36 5.97 1.54 -5.59
N GLN A 37 6.11 2.81 -5.98
CA GLN A 37 7.01 3.77 -5.33
C GLN A 37 6.67 3.96 -3.86
N GLU A 38 5.39 4.12 -3.54
CA GLU A 38 4.94 4.25 -2.16
C GLU A 38 5.15 2.97 -1.33
N GLY A 39 5.01 1.79 -1.95
CA GLY A 39 5.37 0.52 -1.35
C GLY A 39 6.85 0.42 -1.02
N LEU A 40 7.71 0.93 -1.90
CA LEU A 40 9.16 0.98 -1.69
C LEU A 40 9.52 1.92 -0.52
N VAL A 41 8.93 3.11 -0.48
CA VAL A 41 9.11 4.06 0.62
C VAL A 41 8.61 3.48 1.95
N ALA A 42 7.48 2.77 1.94
CA ALA A 42 6.97 2.08 3.11
C ALA A 42 7.91 0.98 3.60
N MET A 43 8.51 0.22 2.69
CA MET A 43 9.51 -0.81 3.01
C MET A 43 10.78 -0.19 3.61
N TRP A 44 11.30 0.89 3.02
CA TRP A 44 12.44 1.63 3.57
C TRP A 44 12.18 2.09 5.00
N ASN A 45 11.02 2.73 5.24
CA ASN A 45 10.63 3.18 6.56
C ASN A 45 10.47 2.02 7.56
N ALA A 46 9.97 0.87 7.12
CA ALA A 46 9.85 -0.33 7.93
C ALA A 46 11.23 -0.92 8.28
N TYR A 47 12.15 -0.97 7.31
CA TYR A 47 13.54 -1.38 7.54
C TYR A 47 14.19 -0.51 8.62
N GLU A 48 14.04 0.81 8.51
CA GLU A 48 14.64 1.75 9.45
C GLU A 48 14.12 1.62 10.89
N LYS A 49 12.83 1.32 11.02
CA LYS A 49 12.13 1.20 12.30
C LYS A 49 12.04 -0.23 12.82
N TYR A 50 12.59 -1.21 12.10
CA TYR A 50 12.46 -2.62 12.47
C TYR A 50 13.10 -2.90 13.82
N ARG A 51 12.39 -3.70 14.60
CA ARG A 51 12.74 -4.07 15.97
C ARG A 51 12.58 -5.58 16.11
N PRO A 52 13.68 -6.37 16.14
CA PRO A 52 13.61 -7.82 16.08
C PRO A 52 12.89 -8.45 17.28
N GLU A 53 12.83 -7.75 18.42
CA GLU A 53 12.09 -8.17 19.61
C GLU A 53 10.56 -8.10 19.43
N LYS A 54 10.06 -7.38 18.42
CA LYS A 54 8.62 -7.25 18.11
C LYS A 54 8.12 -8.29 17.13
N GLY A 55 8.98 -9.21 16.67
CA GLY A 55 8.63 -10.30 15.77
C GLY A 55 9.35 -10.25 14.42
N PRO A 56 9.02 -11.18 13.50
CA PRO A 56 9.75 -11.34 12.24
C PRO A 56 9.61 -10.15 11.29
N MET A 57 10.72 -9.74 10.66
CA MET A 57 10.76 -8.66 9.66
C MET A 57 9.78 -8.89 8.50
N ALA A 58 9.70 -10.11 7.98
CA ALA A 58 8.79 -10.46 6.89
C ALA A 58 7.32 -10.15 7.22
N THR A 59 6.89 -10.48 8.44
CA THR A 59 5.53 -10.19 8.92
C THR A 59 5.32 -8.69 9.05
N TYR A 60 6.31 -7.97 9.59
CA TYR A 60 6.24 -6.52 9.73
C TYR A 60 6.16 -5.82 8.36
N PHE A 61 6.94 -6.25 7.38
CA PHE A 61 6.91 -5.70 6.03
C PHE A 61 5.57 -5.95 5.34
N ASN A 62 5.03 -7.17 5.44
CA ASN A 62 3.70 -7.48 4.93
C ASN A 62 2.64 -6.54 5.50
N TYR A 63 2.66 -6.31 6.81
CA TYR A 63 1.73 -5.41 7.48
C TYR A 63 1.88 -3.96 6.99
N ILE A 64 3.10 -3.44 6.96
CA ILE A 64 3.36 -2.03 6.59
C ILE A 64 3.02 -1.77 5.11
N ILE A 65 3.48 -2.63 4.20
CA ILE A 65 3.23 -2.47 2.76
C ILE A 65 1.74 -2.56 2.47
N ARG A 66 1.05 -3.59 2.99
CA ARG A 66 -0.41 -3.74 2.79
C ARG A 66 -1.18 -2.51 3.26
N ASN A 67 -0.90 -2.04 4.47
CA ASN A 67 -1.63 -0.90 5.01
C ASN A 67 -1.34 0.37 4.21
N ARG A 68 -0.10 0.57 3.73
CA ARG A 68 0.21 1.71 2.87
C ARG A 68 -0.63 1.69 1.59
N MET A 69 -0.75 0.53 0.92
CA MET A 69 -1.57 0.40 -0.28
C MET A 69 -3.03 0.73 0.01
N ILE A 70 -3.59 0.22 1.10
CA ILE A 70 -4.99 0.49 1.50
C ILE A 70 -5.20 1.98 1.78
N ASP A 71 -4.27 2.64 2.45
CA ASP A 71 -4.38 4.07 2.76
C ASP A 71 -4.33 4.93 1.48
N LEU A 72 -3.54 4.54 0.49
CA LEU A 72 -3.52 5.19 -0.82
C LEU A 72 -4.83 4.98 -1.58
N MET A 73 -5.33 3.74 -1.64
CA MET A 73 -6.63 3.45 -2.26
C MET A 73 -7.75 4.28 -1.63
N ARG A 74 -7.76 4.40 -0.30
CA ARG A 74 -8.72 5.25 0.42
C ARG A 74 -8.60 6.70 -0.02
N LYS A 75 -7.38 7.24 -0.07
CA LYS A 75 -7.14 8.62 -0.50
C LYS A 75 -7.64 8.88 -1.94
N GLU A 76 -7.35 7.97 -2.87
CA GLU A 76 -7.86 8.07 -4.25
C GLU A 76 -9.38 8.01 -4.31
N THR A 77 -9.98 7.10 -3.54
CA THR A 77 -11.43 6.91 -3.50
C THR A 77 -12.13 8.14 -2.95
N TYR A 78 -11.62 8.72 -1.85
CA TYR A 78 -12.11 9.98 -1.32
C TYR A 78 -11.96 11.10 -2.36
N GLY A 79 -10.81 11.21 -3.02
CA GLY A 79 -10.58 12.20 -4.07
C GLY A 79 -11.60 12.10 -5.22
N LYS A 80 -11.88 10.86 -5.68
CA LYS A 80 -12.92 10.59 -6.69
C LYS A 80 -14.31 10.97 -6.19
N TRP A 81 -14.66 10.59 -4.96
CA TRP A 81 -15.96 10.92 -4.37
C TRP A 81 -16.16 12.44 -4.29
N PHE A 82 -15.16 13.18 -3.79
CA PHE A 82 -15.19 14.64 -3.77
C PHE A 82 -15.34 15.21 -5.19
N HIS A 83 -14.58 14.71 -6.17
CA HIS A 83 -14.73 15.17 -7.55
C HIS A 83 -16.16 14.93 -8.07
N THR A 84 -16.71 13.74 -7.88
CA THR A 84 -18.06 13.39 -8.32
C THR A 84 -19.12 14.25 -7.63
N SER A 85 -19.06 14.40 -6.30
CA SER A 85 -20.08 15.13 -5.54
C SER A 85 -20.16 16.61 -5.88
N TYR A 86 -19.04 17.24 -6.26
CA TYR A 86 -18.99 18.69 -6.51
C TYR A 86 -19.03 19.06 -7.99
N PHE A 87 -18.48 18.23 -8.89
CA PHE A 87 -18.35 18.58 -10.31
C PHE A 87 -19.25 17.75 -11.24
N THR A 88 -19.66 16.55 -10.84
CA THR A 88 -20.53 15.65 -11.63
C THR A 88 -21.60 14.97 -10.76
N PRO A 89 -22.50 15.77 -10.12
CA PRO A 89 -23.40 15.28 -9.09
C PRO A 89 -24.45 14.27 -9.59
N ASP A 90 -24.70 14.21 -10.91
CA ASP A 90 -25.56 13.22 -11.56
C ASP A 90 -25.02 11.78 -11.49
N LYS A 91 -23.74 11.59 -11.14
CA LYS A 91 -23.06 10.29 -11.11
C LYS A 91 -22.76 9.75 -9.71
N VAL A 92 -23.34 10.36 -8.66
CA VAL A 92 -22.98 10.07 -7.26
C VAL A 92 -23.33 8.64 -6.84
N GLU A 93 -24.47 8.08 -7.28
CA GLU A 93 -24.95 6.75 -6.88
C GLU A 93 -24.02 5.60 -7.29
N GLU A 94 -23.36 5.68 -8.46
CA GLU A 94 -22.39 4.66 -8.91
C GLU A 94 -21.10 4.65 -8.07
N SER A 95 -20.69 5.79 -7.52
CA SER A 95 -19.42 5.90 -6.77
C SER A 95 -19.49 5.29 -5.37
N VAL A 96 -20.65 5.38 -4.70
CA VAL A 96 -20.84 4.92 -3.31
C VAL A 96 -20.90 3.39 -3.21
N GLY A 97 -21.46 2.73 -4.24
CA GLY A 97 -21.61 1.27 -4.28
C GLY A 97 -20.30 0.48 -4.41
N SER A 98 -19.27 1.03 -5.08
CA SER A 98 -17.94 0.40 -5.16
C SER A 98 -17.14 0.58 -3.88
N THR A 99 -17.20 1.77 -3.28
CA THR A 99 -16.47 2.13 -2.07
C THR A 99 -16.76 1.16 -0.92
N ILE A 100 -18.02 0.78 -0.67
CA ILE A 100 -18.36 -0.07 0.50
C ILE A 100 -18.02 -1.56 0.26
N ASN A 101 -18.21 -2.05 -0.97
CA ASN A 101 -18.00 -3.47 -1.29
C ASN A 101 -16.51 -3.83 -1.48
N ASP A 102 -15.69 -2.88 -1.92
CA ASP A 102 -14.25 -3.11 -2.14
C ASP A 102 -13.45 -3.16 -0.83
N PHE A 103 -14.01 -2.69 0.29
CA PHE A 103 -13.33 -2.70 1.60
C PHE A 103 -13.69 -3.89 2.51
N LEU A 104 -14.69 -4.70 2.17
CA LEU A 104 -15.23 -5.78 3.02
C LEU A 104 -14.94 -7.20 2.49
N LYS A 105 -14.06 -7.36 1.49
CA LYS A 105 -13.60 -8.67 1.01
C LYS A 105 -12.20 -9.06 1.51
#